data_AF-A0A2D8ULL2-F1
#
_entry.id   AF-A0A2D8ULL2-F1
#
_cell.length_a   1.000
_cell.length_b   1.000
_cell.length_c   1.000
_cell.angle_alpha   90.00
_cell.angle_beta   90.00
_cell.angle_gamma   90.00
#
_symmetry.space_group_name_H-M   'P 1'
#
loop_
_entity.id
_entity.type
_entity.pdbx_description
1 polymer ?
#
loop_
_entity_poly.entity_id
_entity_poly.type
_entity_poly.pdbx_seq_one_letter_code
_entity_poly.pdbx_strand_id
1 'polypeptide(L)'
;MKHFLLTFLILKSICSLAQSEKLILTENENKLWFESINKTELLTEKIDLINNRLTNDVNVYIKWSFSDGITVSRFPKLDSIRKIRTKGFCKPLYLLKYKDNVIAFRIENPIDSELTDSITELISKNNIRNVEIWTDDNRQALYGTSADCGVIMLEIKKRKVFKAFKKLNLTNSKYDEISNYK
;
A
#
# COMPACT_ATOMS: atom_id res chain seq x y z
N MET A 1 18.49 -48.70 -1.79
CA MET A 1 17.76 -47.55 -1.22
C MET A 1 18.69 -46.39 -0.83
N LYS A 2 19.66 -46.00 -1.68
CA LYS A 2 20.54 -44.83 -1.43
C LYS A 2 20.39 -43.71 -2.48
N HIS A 3 19.79 -44.01 -3.64
CA HIS A 3 19.57 -43.03 -4.70
C HIS A 3 18.22 -42.28 -4.62
N PHE A 4 17.32 -42.70 -3.74
CA PHE A 4 16.00 -42.04 -3.57
C PHE A 4 16.04 -40.83 -2.62
N LEU A 5 17.07 -40.74 -1.76
CA LEU A 5 17.26 -39.61 -0.85
C LEU A 5 17.87 -38.38 -1.54
N LEU A 6 18.67 -38.60 -2.59
CA LEU A 6 19.36 -37.50 -3.29
C LEU A 6 18.40 -36.72 -4.20
N THR A 7 17.41 -37.38 -4.80
CA THR A 7 16.38 -36.72 -5.64
C THR A 7 15.42 -35.87 -4.82
N PHE A 8 15.11 -36.25 -3.58
CA PHE A 8 14.23 -35.46 -2.70
C PHE A 8 14.89 -34.15 -2.21
N LEU A 9 16.22 -34.13 -2.11
CA LEU A 9 17.00 -32.95 -1.71
C LEU A 9 17.10 -31.91 -2.83
N ILE A 10 17.12 -32.32 -4.11
CA ILE A 10 17.20 -31.39 -5.24
C ILE A 10 15.85 -30.69 -5.46
N LEU A 11 14.73 -31.37 -5.21
CA LEU A 11 13.38 -30.79 -5.34
C LEU A 11 13.05 -29.71 -4.28
N LYS A 12 13.66 -29.78 -3.08
CA LYS A 12 13.49 -28.72 -2.07
C LYS A 12 14.30 -27.45 -2.38
N SER A 13 15.36 -27.55 -3.20
CA SER A 13 16.21 -26.40 -3.52
C SER A 13 15.52 -25.39 -4.45
N ILE A 14 14.61 -25.86 -5.31
CA ILE A 14 13.91 -25.01 -6.30
C ILE A 14 12.81 -24.13 -5.66
N CYS A 15 12.39 -24.42 -4.42
CA CYS A 15 11.44 -23.58 -3.68
C CYS A 15 12.07 -22.33 -3.03
N SER A 16 13.36 -22.06 -3.29
CA SER A 16 14.02 -20.82 -2.88
C SER A 16 14.20 -19.83 -4.03
N LEU A 17 13.28 -19.86 -5.01
CA LEU A 17 13.10 -18.75 -5.95
C LEU A 17 12.86 -17.48 -5.13
N ALA A 18 13.85 -16.59 -5.17
CA ALA A 18 13.73 -15.22 -4.71
C ALA A 18 12.36 -14.69 -5.13
N GLN A 19 11.49 -14.37 -4.17
CA GLN A 19 10.33 -13.53 -4.42
C GLN A 19 10.89 -12.20 -4.90
N SER A 20 11.09 -12.04 -6.21
CA SER A 20 11.20 -10.71 -6.77
C SER A 20 9.90 -10.01 -6.42
N GLU A 21 9.97 -9.04 -5.50
CA GLU A 21 8.83 -8.22 -5.09
C GLU A 21 8.12 -7.71 -6.35
N LYS A 22 6.96 -8.30 -6.67
CA LYS A 22 6.23 -7.92 -7.87
C LYS A 22 5.57 -6.57 -7.63
N LEU A 23 6.14 -5.52 -8.20
CA LEU A 23 5.54 -4.20 -8.20
C LEU A 23 4.23 -4.22 -9.02
N ILE A 24 3.25 -3.41 -8.61
CA ILE A 24 2.01 -3.20 -9.34
C ILE A 24 2.08 -1.83 -10.00
N LEU A 25 2.26 -1.81 -11.32
CA LEU A 25 2.64 -0.62 -12.06
C LEU A 25 1.54 -0.16 -13.03
N THR A 26 0.62 -1.04 -13.39
CA THR A 26 -0.47 -0.77 -14.34
C THR A 26 -1.85 -0.85 -13.69
N GLU A 27 -2.84 -0.25 -14.34
CA GLU A 27 -4.25 -0.33 -13.93
C GLU A 27 -4.76 -1.77 -13.88
N ASN A 28 -4.44 -2.57 -14.91
CA ASN A 28 -4.85 -3.97 -14.97
C ASN A 28 -4.21 -4.81 -13.85
N GLU A 29 -2.94 -4.58 -13.52
CA GLU A 29 -2.30 -5.25 -12.38
C GLU A 29 -2.95 -4.84 -11.05
N ASN A 30 -3.34 -3.57 -10.89
CA ASN A 30 -4.06 -3.09 -9.72
C ASN A 30 -5.42 -3.78 -9.58
N LYS A 31 -6.18 -3.88 -10.69
CA LYS A 31 -7.44 -4.61 -10.73
C LYS A 31 -7.27 -6.08 -10.34
N LEU A 32 -6.32 -6.78 -10.95
CA LEU A 32 -6.03 -8.20 -10.66
C LEU A 32 -5.60 -8.41 -9.20
N TRP A 33 -4.87 -7.45 -8.63
CA TRP A 33 -4.48 -7.49 -7.23
C TRP A 33 -5.69 -7.36 -6.28
N PHE A 34 -6.61 -6.42 -6.54
CA PHE A 34 -7.85 -6.33 -5.78
C PHE A 34 -8.74 -7.59 -5.93
N GLU A 35 -8.82 -8.14 -7.14
CA GLU A 35 -9.49 -9.43 -7.36
C GLU A 35 -8.88 -10.55 -6.53
N SER A 36 -7.54 -10.59 -6.38
CA SER A 36 -6.89 -11.57 -5.52
C SER A 36 -7.30 -11.43 -4.06
N ILE A 37 -7.39 -10.19 -3.53
CA ILE A 37 -7.83 -9.97 -2.14
C ILE A 37 -9.29 -10.39 -1.95
N ASN A 38 -10.15 -10.12 -2.93
CA ASN A 38 -11.56 -10.49 -2.87
C ASN A 38 -11.76 -12.01 -2.91
N LYS A 39 -10.92 -12.73 -3.66
CA LYS A 39 -10.95 -14.20 -3.75
C LYS A 39 -10.34 -14.89 -2.52
N THR A 40 -9.45 -14.21 -1.80
CA THR A 40 -8.87 -14.73 -0.56
C THR A 40 -9.93 -14.79 0.54
N GLU A 41 -10.09 -15.94 1.19
CA GLU A 41 -11.05 -16.10 2.29
C GLU A 41 -10.44 -15.74 3.65
N LEU A 42 -9.17 -16.14 3.86
CA LEU A 42 -8.50 -15.97 5.15
C LEU A 42 -8.08 -14.52 5.39
N LEU A 43 -8.52 -13.94 6.50
CA LEU A 43 -8.14 -12.58 6.90
C LEU A 43 -6.62 -12.38 6.99
N THR A 44 -5.88 -13.38 7.49
CA THR A 44 -4.42 -13.31 7.59
C THR A 44 -3.78 -13.15 6.21
N GLU A 45 -4.22 -13.92 5.22
CA GLU A 45 -3.69 -13.84 3.85
C GLU A 45 -4.05 -12.50 3.18
N LYS A 46 -5.25 -11.96 3.43
CA LYS A 46 -5.61 -10.60 2.99
C LYS A 46 -4.66 -9.55 3.57
N ILE A 47 -4.36 -9.67 4.86
CA ILE A 47 -3.42 -8.77 5.55
C ILE A 47 -2.02 -8.89 4.94
N ASP A 48 -1.56 -10.10 4.65
CA ASP A 48 -0.26 -10.32 4.04
C ASP A 48 -0.18 -9.70 2.64
N LEU A 49 -1.23 -9.85 1.81
CA LEU A 49 -1.32 -9.18 0.50
C LEU A 49 -1.28 -7.64 0.61
N ILE A 50 -1.97 -7.08 1.61
CA ILE A 50 -2.02 -5.64 1.87
C ILE A 50 -0.66 -5.11 2.35
N ASN A 51 -0.02 -5.80 3.30
CA ASN A 51 1.28 -5.40 3.82
C ASN A 51 2.35 -5.51 2.73
N ASN A 52 2.35 -6.59 1.93
CA ASN A 52 3.25 -6.72 0.78
C ASN A 52 3.06 -5.57 -0.21
N ARG A 53 1.80 -5.15 -0.45
CA ARG A 53 1.54 -3.98 -1.31
C ARG A 53 2.11 -2.69 -0.73
N LEU A 54 1.90 -2.44 0.56
CA LEU A 54 2.41 -1.25 1.25
C LEU A 54 3.94 -1.18 1.16
N THR A 55 4.63 -2.28 1.46
CA THR A 55 6.09 -2.37 1.40
C THR A 55 6.61 -2.15 -0.03
N ASN A 56 6.01 -2.83 -1.01
CA ASN A 56 6.45 -2.71 -2.41
C ASN A 56 6.17 -1.32 -2.99
N ASP A 57 5.08 -0.66 -2.56
CA ASP A 57 4.72 0.67 -3.03
C ASP A 57 5.73 1.74 -2.58
N VAL A 58 6.61 1.48 -1.60
CA VAL A 58 7.75 2.37 -1.29
C VAL A 58 8.66 2.56 -2.51
N ASN A 59 8.75 1.55 -3.38
CA ASN A 59 9.56 1.58 -4.61
C ASN A 59 8.82 2.12 -5.84
N VAL A 60 7.56 2.52 -5.68
CA VAL A 60 6.70 3.00 -6.76
C VAL A 60 6.51 4.51 -6.69
N TYR A 61 6.82 5.22 -7.77
CA TYR A 61 6.57 6.65 -7.93
C TYR A 61 5.29 6.91 -8.71
N ILE A 62 4.32 7.59 -8.09
CA ILE A 62 3.12 8.10 -8.78
C ILE A 62 3.38 9.52 -9.27
N LYS A 63 3.23 9.73 -10.58
CA LYS A 63 3.42 11.05 -11.18
C LYS A 63 2.34 12.01 -10.69
N TRP A 64 2.74 13.12 -10.08
CA TRP A 64 1.83 14.21 -9.77
C TRP A 64 1.62 15.10 -10.99
N SER A 65 0.36 15.45 -11.25
CA SER A 65 -0.01 16.59 -12.08
C SER A 65 -0.23 17.80 -11.17
N PHE A 66 0.40 18.92 -11.50
CA PHE A 66 0.17 20.21 -10.86
C PHE A 66 -0.69 21.06 -11.79
N SER A 67 -1.63 21.82 -11.22
CA SER A 67 -2.68 22.56 -11.93
C SER A 67 -2.17 23.72 -12.78
N ASP A 68 -0.90 24.10 -12.63
CA ASP A 68 -0.24 25.27 -13.22
C ASP A 68 0.86 24.90 -14.23
N GLY A 69 0.94 23.64 -14.64
CA GLY A 69 1.99 23.16 -15.54
C GLY A 69 3.38 23.08 -14.88
N ILE A 70 3.50 23.23 -13.56
CA ILE A 70 4.74 22.96 -12.84
C ILE A 70 5.12 21.49 -13.03
N THR A 71 6.35 21.27 -13.45
CA THR A 71 6.92 19.92 -13.57
C THR A 71 7.54 19.49 -12.25
N VAL A 72 7.39 18.20 -11.93
CA VAL A 72 8.00 17.57 -10.74
C VAL A 72 9.52 17.84 -10.63
N SER A 73 10.20 18.02 -11.77
CA SER A 73 11.63 18.35 -11.82
C SER A 73 12.00 19.65 -11.10
N ARG A 74 11.03 20.52 -10.82
CA ARG A 74 11.24 21.75 -10.05
C ARG A 74 11.30 21.50 -8.55
N PHE A 75 10.86 20.35 -8.05
CA PHE A 75 10.91 19.98 -6.63
C PHE A 75 12.03 18.96 -6.39
N PRO A 76 13.20 19.34 -5.84
CA PRO A 76 14.38 18.47 -5.77
C PRO A 76 14.13 17.10 -5.10
N LYS A 77 13.33 17.07 -4.04
CA LYS A 77 12.99 15.83 -3.33
C LYS A 77 12.14 14.90 -4.19
N LEU A 78 11.09 15.42 -4.82
CA LEU A 78 10.24 14.65 -5.73
C LEU A 78 10.99 14.23 -7.00
N ASP A 79 11.88 15.08 -7.53
CA ASP A 79 12.71 14.75 -8.70
C ASP A 79 13.70 13.64 -8.39
N SER A 80 14.34 13.68 -7.21
CA SER A 80 15.24 12.63 -6.76
C SER A 80 14.51 11.29 -6.62
N ILE A 81 13.33 11.30 -6.01
CA ILE A 81 12.49 10.11 -5.86
C ILE A 81 12.06 9.55 -7.23
N ARG A 82 11.62 10.43 -8.14
CA ARG A 82 11.23 10.05 -9.51
C ARG A 82 12.36 9.35 -10.27
N LYS A 83 13.62 9.72 -10.01
CA LYS A 83 14.80 9.15 -10.68
C LYS A 83 15.18 7.76 -10.17
N ILE A 84 14.88 7.43 -8.91
CA ILE A 84 15.30 6.17 -8.28
C ILE A 84 14.17 5.14 -8.18
N ARG A 85 12.90 5.56 -8.20
CA ARG A 85 11.72 4.69 -8.07
C ARG A 85 11.08 4.41 -9.42
N THR A 86 10.45 3.24 -9.55
CA THR A 86 9.75 2.85 -10.77
C THR A 86 8.44 3.60 -10.88
N LYS A 87 8.17 4.22 -12.03
CA LYS A 87 6.90 4.89 -12.28
C LYS A 87 5.75 3.87 -12.29
N GLY A 88 4.72 4.12 -11.49
CA GLY A 88 3.49 3.32 -11.47
C GLY A 88 2.24 4.12 -11.87
N PHE A 89 1.14 3.39 -12.03
CA PHE A 89 -0.20 3.92 -12.32
C PHE A 89 -0.73 4.71 -11.14
N CYS A 90 -1.01 4.03 -10.02
CA CYS A 90 -1.48 4.67 -8.79
C CYS A 90 -1.44 3.72 -7.58
N LYS A 91 -1.92 4.22 -6.43
CA LYS A 91 -1.93 3.53 -5.14
C LYS A 91 -3.31 3.61 -4.48
N PRO A 92 -3.71 2.58 -3.74
CA PRO A 92 -5.02 2.54 -3.11
C PRO A 92 -5.14 3.56 -1.96
N LEU A 93 -6.38 3.93 -1.65
CA LEU A 93 -6.73 4.66 -0.44
C LEU A 93 -6.97 3.68 0.71
N TYR A 94 -6.42 3.99 1.88
CA TYR A 94 -6.66 3.19 3.07
C TYR A 94 -7.59 3.92 4.03
N LEU A 95 -8.62 3.23 4.50
CA LEU A 95 -9.54 3.72 5.53
C LEU A 95 -9.38 2.87 6.79
N LEU A 96 -9.08 3.49 7.91
CA LEU A 96 -9.03 2.81 9.20
C LEU A 96 -10.32 3.13 9.94
N LYS A 97 -11.11 2.11 10.26
CA LYS A 97 -12.38 2.25 10.96
C LYS A 97 -12.27 1.72 12.39
N TYR A 98 -12.71 2.50 13.36
CA TYR A 98 -12.95 2.04 14.74
C TYR A 98 -14.29 2.57 15.22
N LYS A 99 -15.28 1.68 15.33
CA LYS A 99 -16.70 2.06 15.53
C LYS A 99 -17.10 3.06 14.42
N ASP A 100 -17.62 4.23 14.80
CA ASP A 100 -18.08 5.27 13.88
C ASP A 100 -16.96 6.22 13.44
N ASN A 101 -15.73 6.03 13.93
CA ASN A 101 -14.61 6.89 13.57
C ASN A 101 -13.86 6.27 12.40
N VAL A 102 -13.65 7.07 11.35
CA VAL A 102 -12.85 6.70 10.19
C VAL A 102 -11.72 7.71 10.02
N ILE A 103 -10.51 7.23 9.73
CA ILE A 103 -9.42 8.06 9.21
C ILE A 103 -8.99 7.51 7.86
N ALA A 104 -8.71 8.43 6.94
CA ALA A 104 -8.24 8.10 5.60
C ALA A 104 -6.76 8.43 5.48
N PHE A 105 -5.99 7.58 4.82
CA PHE A 105 -4.58 7.85 4.53
C PHE A 105 -4.15 7.23 3.20
N ARG A 106 -3.10 7.80 2.62
CA ARG A 106 -2.44 7.29 1.42
C ARG A 106 -0.94 7.31 1.63
N ILE A 107 -0.28 6.33 1.06
CA ILE A 107 1.18 6.28 0.99
C ILE A 107 1.60 6.88 -0.35
N GLU A 108 1.61 8.21 -0.42
CA GLU A 108 2.02 8.97 -1.60
C GLU A 108 3.47 9.42 -1.51
N ASN A 109 4.03 9.94 -2.61
CA ASN A 109 5.36 10.54 -2.61
C ASN A 109 5.39 11.79 -1.69
N PRO A 110 6.53 12.10 -1.06
CA PRO A 110 7.60 11.18 -0.71
C PRO A 110 7.08 10.10 0.25
N ILE A 111 7.61 8.89 0.12
CA ILE A 111 7.29 7.81 1.07
C ILE A 111 8.46 7.62 1.99
N ASP A 112 8.17 7.65 3.29
CA ASP A 112 9.05 7.24 4.35
C ASP A 112 8.91 5.73 4.57
N SER A 113 10.02 4.99 4.41
CA SER A 113 10.05 3.55 4.64
C SER A 113 9.78 3.23 6.11
N GLU A 114 10.30 4.01 7.06
CA GLU A 114 10.08 3.80 8.49
C GLU A 114 8.61 3.98 8.86
N LEU A 115 7.93 4.93 8.20
CA LEU A 115 6.50 5.11 8.34
C LEU A 115 5.72 3.91 7.80
N THR A 116 6.16 3.35 6.66
CA THR A 116 5.54 2.17 6.07
C THR A 116 5.71 0.94 6.96
N ASP A 117 6.89 0.76 7.56
CA ASP A 117 7.15 -0.30 8.54
C ASP A 117 6.25 -0.17 9.77
N SER A 118 6.12 1.06 10.30
CA SER A 118 5.23 1.35 11.42
C SER A 118 3.76 1.04 11.11
N ILE A 119 3.32 1.27 9.87
CA ILE A 119 1.95 0.95 9.42
C ILE A 119 1.76 -0.56 9.32
N THR A 120 2.66 -1.27 8.66
CA THR A 120 2.54 -2.72 8.45
C THR A 120 2.59 -3.49 9.77
N GLU A 121 3.35 -3.03 10.77
CA GLU A 121 3.33 -3.60 12.13
C GLU A 121 1.94 -3.48 12.78
N LEU A 122 1.25 -2.35 12.60
CA LEU A 122 -0.08 -2.12 13.14
C LEU A 122 -1.15 -2.93 12.40
N ILE A 123 -0.99 -3.17 11.09
CA ILE A 123 -1.89 -4.01 10.27
C ILE A 123 -1.51 -5.49 10.47
N SER A 124 -2.00 -6.07 11.59
CA SER A 124 -1.81 -7.47 11.91
C SER A 124 -3.12 -8.19 12.22
N LYS A 125 -3.14 -9.52 12.10
CA LYS A 125 -4.34 -10.34 12.42
C LYS A 125 -4.90 -10.09 13.82
N ASN A 126 -4.04 -9.70 14.77
CA ASN A 126 -4.43 -9.42 16.16
C ASN A 126 -5.09 -8.04 16.32
N ASN A 127 -4.86 -7.15 15.38
CA ASN A 127 -5.29 -5.75 15.41
C ASN A 127 -6.46 -5.48 14.45
N ILE A 128 -6.52 -6.19 13.31
CA ILE A 128 -7.56 -6.05 12.30
C ILE A 128 -8.69 -7.05 12.56
N ARG A 129 -9.93 -6.56 12.49
CA ARG A 129 -11.18 -7.33 12.60
C ARG A 129 -11.67 -7.77 11.23
N ASN A 130 -11.69 -6.84 10.28
CA ASN A 130 -12.22 -7.08 8.94
C ASN A 130 -11.47 -6.23 7.90
N VAL A 131 -11.48 -6.71 6.66
CA VAL A 131 -11.00 -6.01 5.47
C VAL A 131 -12.14 -5.94 4.48
N GLU A 132 -12.47 -4.74 4.03
CA GLU A 132 -13.47 -4.48 2.99
C GLU A 132 -12.80 -3.74 1.83
N ILE A 133 -13.17 -4.09 0.60
CA ILE A 133 -12.55 -3.60 -0.64
C ILE A 133 -13.60 -2.90 -1.49
N TRP A 134 -13.27 -1.71 -1.98
CA TRP A 134 -14.12 -0.93 -2.88
C TRP A 134 -13.37 -0.62 -4.18
N THR A 135 -13.78 -1.21 -5.31
CA THR A 135 -13.18 -0.93 -6.64
C THR A 135 -14.16 -0.23 -7.58
N ASP A 136 -15.47 -0.41 -7.37
CA ASP A 136 -16.56 0.16 -8.18
C ASP A 136 -17.76 0.52 -7.27
N ASP A 137 -17.48 1.11 -6.10
CA ASP A 137 -18.45 1.41 -5.05
C ASP A 137 -18.80 2.91 -5.02
N ASN A 138 -20.09 3.24 -4.90
CA ASN A 138 -20.55 4.63 -4.87
C ASN A 138 -19.99 5.43 -3.67
N ARG A 139 -19.59 4.77 -2.57
CA ARG A 139 -18.97 5.41 -1.41
C ARG A 139 -17.60 6.01 -1.74
N GLN A 140 -16.94 5.58 -2.82
CA GLN A 140 -15.67 6.15 -3.27
C GLN A 140 -15.82 7.64 -3.60
N ALA A 141 -17.02 8.08 -4.01
CA ALA A 141 -17.31 9.50 -4.28
C ALA A 141 -17.05 10.42 -3.06
N LEU A 142 -17.16 9.89 -1.83
CA LEU A 142 -16.87 10.65 -0.59
C LEU A 142 -15.39 11.03 -0.45
N TYR A 143 -14.51 10.37 -1.20
CA TYR A 143 -13.07 10.53 -1.12
C TYR A 143 -12.46 11.10 -2.42
N GLY A 144 -13.31 11.38 -3.41
CA GLY A 144 -12.93 11.96 -4.70
C GLY A 144 -11.82 11.17 -5.40
N THR A 145 -10.94 11.89 -6.09
CA THR A 145 -9.85 11.29 -6.90
C THR A 145 -8.84 10.47 -6.08
N SER A 146 -8.89 10.56 -4.75
CA SER A 146 -8.05 9.72 -3.90
C SER A 146 -8.50 8.26 -3.87
N ALA A 147 -9.77 7.99 -4.16
CA ALA A 147 -10.34 6.65 -4.17
C ALA A 147 -10.41 6.01 -5.57
N ASP A 148 -10.04 6.71 -6.65
CA ASP A 148 -10.09 6.21 -8.04
C ASP A 148 -9.33 4.89 -8.23
N CYS A 149 -8.33 4.65 -7.39
CA CYS A 149 -7.45 3.50 -7.46
C CYS A 149 -7.88 2.34 -6.56
N GLY A 150 -9.10 2.39 -6.07
CA GLY A 150 -9.66 1.46 -5.11
C GLY A 150 -9.38 1.86 -3.66
N VAL A 151 -10.23 1.36 -2.78
CA VAL A 151 -10.20 1.62 -1.34
C VAL A 151 -10.09 0.32 -0.57
N ILE A 152 -9.26 0.34 0.47
CA ILE A 152 -9.09 -0.74 1.43
C ILE A 152 -9.54 -0.22 2.78
N MET A 153 -10.69 -0.68 3.25
CA MET A 153 -11.17 -0.37 4.59
C MET A 153 -10.76 -1.47 5.58
N LEU A 154 -9.98 -1.06 6.58
CA LEU A 154 -9.48 -1.88 7.65
C LEU A 154 -10.27 -1.57 8.94
N GLU A 155 -11.08 -2.52 9.39
CA GLU A 155 -11.77 -2.38 10.67
C GLU A 155 -10.85 -2.80 11.82
N ILE A 156 -10.63 -1.92 12.78
CA ILE A 156 -9.70 -2.11 13.89
C ILE A 156 -10.41 -2.72 15.11
N LYS A 157 -9.79 -3.73 15.72
CA LYS A 157 -10.32 -4.41 16.93
C LYS A 157 -10.27 -3.53 18.18
N LYS A 158 -9.17 -2.79 18.37
CA LYS A 158 -8.84 -2.12 19.65
C LYS A 158 -8.63 -0.62 19.46
N ARG A 159 -9.25 0.19 20.33
CA ARG A 159 -9.10 1.66 20.35
C ARG A 159 -7.64 2.11 20.41
N LYS A 160 -6.79 1.38 21.13
CA LYS A 160 -5.36 1.70 21.28
C LYS A 160 -4.60 1.65 19.94
N VAL A 161 -4.95 0.72 19.06
CA VAL A 161 -4.34 0.58 17.72
C VAL A 161 -4.80 1.74 16.84
N PHE A 162 -6.09 2.06 16.86
CA PHE A 162 -6.61 3.22 16.13
C PHE A 162 -5.96 4.54 16.57
N LYS A 163 -5.72 4.71 17.88
CA LYS A 163 -4.94 5.84 18.40
C LYS A 163 -3.48 5.82 17.95
N ALA A 164 -2.85 4.65 17.82
CA ALA A 164 -1.48 4.53 17.31
C ALA A 164 -1.40 5.01 15.86
N PHE A 165 -2.33 4.58 14.98
CA PHE A 165 -2.42 5.12 13.61
C PHE A 165 -2.58 6.63 13.56
N LYS A 166 -3.44 7.21 14.42
CA LYS A 166 -3.59 8.68 14.49
C LYS A 166 -2.29 9.39 14.87
N LYS A 167 -1.45 8.78 15.71
CA LYS A 167 -0.15 9.36 16.12
C LYS A 167 0.89 9.35 15.01
N LEU A 168 0.75 8.46 14.01
CA LEU A 168 1.63 8.43 12.85
C LEU A 168 1.45 9.63 11.91
N ASN A 169 0.41 10.46 12.13
CA ASN A 169 0.13 11.66 11.36
C ASN A 169 0.14 11.42 9.83
N LEU A 170 -0.55 10.37 9.39
CA LEU A 170 -0.54 9.87 8.00
C LEU A 170 -1.21 10.79 6.96
N THR A 171 -1.59 12.01 7.37
CA THR A 171 -2.30 12.98 6.54
C THR A 171 -1.35 14.07 6.03
N ASN A 172 -1.37 14.29 4.71
CA ASN A 172 -0.92 15.51 3.99
C ASN A 172 0.58 15.77 3.69
N SER A 173 1.37 14.77 3.30
CA SER A 173 2.73 15.03 2.76
C SER A 173 2.73 15.91 1.49
N LYS A 174 1.70 15.79 0.62
CA LYS A 174 1.60 16.54 -0.65
C LYS A 174 1.65 18.06 -0.44
N TYR A 175 0.97 18.59 0.57
CA TYR A 175 0.94 20.02 0.83
C TYR A 175 2.15 20.48 1.65
N ASP A 176 2.68 19.62 2.51
CA ASP A 176 3.85 19.94 3.33
C ASP A 176 5.11 20.13 2.47
N GLU A 177 5.30 19.36 1.40
CA GLU A 177 6.46 19.56 0.51
C GLU A 177 6.34 20.80 -0.39
N ILE A 178 5.14 21.07 -0.90
CA ILE A 178 4.88 22.22 -1.78
C ILE A 178 4.94 23.52 -0.96
N SER A 179 4.38 23.53 0.25
CA SER A 179 4.35 24.72 1.12
C SER A 179 5.73 25.14 1.63
N ASN A 180 6.67 24.19 1.73
CA ASN A 180 8.05 24.45 2.12
C ASN A 180 8.99 24.73 0.93
N TYR A 181 8.47 24.76 -0.30
CA TYR A 181 9.22 25.13 -1.49
C TYR A 181 9.43 26.66 -1.53
N LYS A 182 10.61 27.11 -1.11
CA LYS A 182 11.12 28.47 -1.34
C LYS A 182 12.10 28.49 -2.49
#